data_AF-A0A960MFB7-F1
#
_entry.id   AF-A0A960MFB7-F1
#
_cell.length_a   1.000
_cell.length_b   1.000
_cell.length_c   1.000
_cell.angle_alpha   90.00
_cell.angle_beta   90.00
_cell.angle_gamma   90.00
#
_symmetry.space_group_name_H-M   'P 1'
#
loop_
_entity.id
_entity.type
_entity.pdbx_description
1 polymer ?
#
loop_
_entity_poly.entity_id
_entity_poly.type
_entity_poly.pdbx_seq_one_letter_code
_entity_poly.pdbx_strand_id
1 'polypeptide(L)'
;MPRVNVNCKGFEGAYDHLNGEHSVEVPYWKFLAASLTVGFQRFGDLVSGGRHLFQHRFGLGLAGMAYLADENGSLRLDGSHAALDGSEKGAVSYWQGMVLAKIVAAEILGVRWLQHADAMERRGDLIRRPARQPRRRAHKAKGKKRGKRADMVGKDDQDGWHVFEAKGFSSHPGKKAFRDAKEQAGMVETIENDKPMTTSACISCLWKSPIEVIVDDPPASGFEDWTMPNEGFWNSYYGPIAEHIRKSEFVEEDGRM
;
A
#
# COMPACT_ATOMS: atom_id res chain seq x y z
N MET A 1 11.97 8.39 19.91
CA MET A 1 11.24 8.63 18.64
C MET A 1 9.93 7.85 18.71
N PRO A 2 8.82 8.36 18.16
CA PRO A 2 7.53 7.68 18.25
C PRO A 2 7.56 6.36 17.50
N ARG A 3 6.98 5.31 18.10
CA ARG A 3 6.94 3.94 17.58
C ARG A 3 5.52 3.40 17.53
N VAL A 4 5.33 2.42 16.66
CA VAL A 4 4.13 1.57 16.62
C VAL A 4 4.54 0.13 16.92
N ASN A 5 3.62 -0.62 17.53
CA ASN A 5 3.79 -2.06 17.70
C ASN A 5 3.29 -2.77 16.45
N VAL A 6 4.07 -3.67 15.90
CA VAL A 6 3.69 -4.46 14.73
C VAL A 6 3.60 -5.93 15.15
N ASN A 7 2.46 -6.57 14.92
CA ASN A 7 2.26 -7.98 15.20
C ASN A 7 2.08 -8.74 13.88
N CYS A 8 3.10 -9.50 13.52
CA CYS A 8 3.14 -10.29 12.31
C CYS A 8 2.73 -11.73 12.59
N LYS A 9 1.87 -12.29 11.73
CA LYS A 9 1.38 -13.67 11.86
C LYS A 9 1.02 -14.29 10.51
N GLY A 10 1.10 -15.61 10.44
CA GLY A 10 0.72 -16.37 9.25
C GLY A 10 1.75 -16.36 8.14
N PHE A 11 2.92 -15.72 8.34
CA PHE A 11 4.01 -15.81 7.38
C PHE A 11 4.59 -17.23 7.39
N GLU A 12 4.95 -17.73 6.21
CA GLU A 12 5.52 -19.08 6.05
C GLU A 12 6.79 -19.02 5.19
N GLY A 13 7.54 -20.13 5.17
CA GLY A 13 8.72 -20.28 4.31
C GLY A 13 9.81 -19.23 4.59
N ALA A 14 10.22 -18.48 3.57
CA ALA A 14 11.27 -17.46 3.69
C ALA A 14 10.92 -16.34 4.68
N TYR A 15 9.64 -16.13 4.97
CA TYR A 15 9.15 -15.04 5.85
C TYR A 15 8.71 -15.53 7.23
N ASP A 16 8.84 -16.82 7.57
CA ASP A 16 8.42 -17.36 8.88
C ASP A 16 9.09 -16.64 10.07
N HIS A 17 10.35 -16.22 9.88
CA HIS A 17 11.12 -15.46 10.87
C HIS A 17 10.50 -14.08 11.22
N LEU A 18 9.55 -13.59 10.41
CA LEU A 18 8.83 -12.36 10.68
C LEU A 18 7.67 -12.56 11.66
N ASN A 19 7.22 -13.78 11.96
CA ASN A 19 6.12 -13.99 12.90
C ASN A 19 6.52 -13.51 14.32
N GLY A 20 5.62 -12.77 14.98
CA GLY A 20 5.84 -12.23 16.32
C GLY A 20 5.64 -10.72 16.44
N GLU A 21 6.09 -10.16 17.56
CA GLU A 21 5.99 -8.74 17.86
C GLU A 21 7.27 -7.99 17.43
N HIS A 22 7.07 -6.88 16.73
CA HIS A 22 8.11 -5.97 16.28
C HIS A 22 7.77 -4.55 16.72
N SER A 23 8.79 -3.69 16.80
CA SER A 23 8.60 -2.26 17.05
C SER A 23 9.17 -1.48 15.86
N VAL A 24 8.32 -0.67 15.23
CA VAL A 24 8.71 0.13 14.07
C VAL A 24 8.70 1.60 14.43
N GLU A 25 9.79 2.29 14.12
CA GLU A 25 9.89 3.73 14.34
C GLU A 25 9.15 4.49 13.25
N VAL A 26 8.26 5.39 13.69
CA VAL A 26 7.40 6.20 12.83
C VAL A 26 7.50 7.67 13.23
N PRO A 27 8.69 8.30 13.08
CA PRO A 27 8.80 9.75 13.26
C PRO A 27 7.89 10.48 12.26
N TYR A 28 7.40 11.65 12.63
CA TYR A 28 6.45 12.43 11.80
C TYR A 28 6.94 12.67 10.37
N TRP A 29 8.24 12.91 10.17
CA TRP A 29 8.80 13.08 8.82
C TRP A 29 8.66 11.80 7.96
N LYS A 30 8.81 10.61 8.58
CA LYS A 30 8.67 9.31 7.89
C LYS A 30 7.21 9.05 7.56
N PHE A 31 6.30 9.42 8.47
CA PHE A 31 4.86 9.40 8.20
C PHE A 31 4.51 10.31 7.00
N LEU A 32 4.99 11.55 7.00
CA LEU A 32 4.76 12.50 5.92
C LEU A 32 5.36 12.02 4.59
N ALA A 33 6.60 11.53 4.60
CA ALA A 33 7.26 11.00 3.42
C ALA A 33 6.51 9.78 2.85
N ALA A 34 6.06 8.86 3.71
CA ALA A 34 5.22 7.74 3.30
C ALA A 34 3.86 8.22 2.75
N SER A 35 3.26 9.25 3.34
CA SER A 35 2.03 9.86 2.84
C SER A 35 2.17 10.51 1.46
N LEU A 36 3.30 11.16 1.20
CA LEU A 36 3.61 11.71 -0.13
C LEU A 36 3.84 10.63 -1.18
N THR A 37 4.40 9.49 -0.76
CA THR A 37 4.86 8.46 -1.68
C THR A 37 3.94 7.23 -1.75
N VAL A 38 2.89 7.14 -0.94
CA VAL A 38 1.92 6.03 -1.00
C VAL A 38 1.10 6.15 -2.28
N GLY A 39 0.93 5.03 -2.98
CA GLY A 39 0.31 5.06 -4.31
C GLY A 39 1.29 5.33 -5.45
N PHE A 40 2.60 5.44 -5.17
CA PHE A 40 3.65 5.55 -6.18
C PHE A 40 4.53 4.31 -6.18
N GLN A 41 5.05 3.94 -7.37
CA GLN A 41 5.98 2.83 -7.51
C GLN A 41 7.42 3.31 -7.44
N ARG A 42 7.68 4.58 -7.79
CA ARG A 42 9.04 5.13 -7.90
C ARG A 42 9.02 6.66 -7.68
N PHE A 43 10.19 7.25 -7.46
CA PHE A 43 10.31 8.70 -7.25
C PHE A 43 9.92 9.54 -8.48
N GLY A 44 10.18 9.05 -9.70
CA GLY A 44 9.79 9.71 -10.95
C GLY A 44 8.28 9.94 -11.08
N ASP A 45 7.46 9.06 -10.50
CA ASP A 45 6.01 9.21 -10.47
C ASP A 45 5.56 10.41 -9.62
N LEU A 46 6.31 10.71 -8.55
CA LEU A 46 6.03 11.87 -7.69
C LEU A 46 6.29 13.18 -8.44
N VAL A 47 7.34 13.21 -9.25
CA VAL A 47 7.73 14.38 -10.06
C VAL A 47 6.76 14.58 -11.22
N SER A 48 6.36 13.49 -11.90
CA SER A 48 5.42 13.52 -13.03
C SER A 48 3.96 13.73 -12.61
N GLY A 49 3.60 13.43 -11.36
CA GLY A 49 2.26 13.63 -10.81
C GLY A 49 1.78 15.09 -10.79
N GLY A 50 2.68 16.05 -10.98
CA GLY A 50 2.39 17.47 -11.04
C GLY A 50 2.09 18.11 -9.67
N ARG A 51 2.08 19.45 -9.64
CA ARG A 51 2.00 20.24 -8.39
C ARG A 51 0.70 19.99 -7.62
N HIS A 52 -0.41 19.76 -8.31
CA HIS A 52 -1.72 19.54 -7.69
C HIS A 52 -1.80 18.20 -6.94
N LEU A 53 -1.28 17.12 -7.52
CA LEU A 53 -1.25 15.82 -6.85
C LEU A 53 -0.34 15.87 -5.62
N PHE A 54 0.82 16.51 -5.75
CA PHE A 54 1.72 16.75 -4.62
C PHE A 54 1.03 17.52 -3.50
N GLN A 55 0.39 18.66 -3.80
CA GLN A 55 -0.33 19.48 -2.82
C GLN A 55 -1.44 18.70 -2.13
N HIS A 56 -2.21 17.92 -2.89
CA HIS A 56 -3.26 17.08 -2.35
C HIS A 56 -2.72 16.02 -1.37
N ARG A 57 -1.66 15.29 -1.76
CA ARG A 57 -1.02 14.27 -0.92
C ARG A 57 -0.38 14.87 0.32
N PHE A 58 0.29 16.01 0.17
CA PHE A 58 0.86 16.75 1.28
C PHE A 58 -0.22 17.18 2.27
N GLY A 59 -1.34 17.74 1.78
CA GLY A 59 -2.49 18.10 2.60
C GLY A 59 -3.09 16.90 3.35
N LEU A 60 -3.26 15.76 2.68
CA LEU A 60 -3.70 14.52 3.33
C LEU A 60 -2.69 14.03 4.38
N GLY A 61 -1.39 14.17 4.12
CA GLY A 61 -0.33 13.85 5.08
C GLY A 61 -0.37 14.71 6.32
N LEU A 62 -0.52 16.03 6.15
CA LEU A 62 -0.71 16.96 7.27
C LEU A 62 -1.98 16.65 8.06
N ALA A 63 -3.11 16.41 7.37
CA ALA A 63 -4.37 16.05 8.02
C ALA A 63 -4.24 14.73 8.80
N GLY A 64 -3.58 13.72 8.24
CA GLY A 64 -3.32 12.45 8.92
C GLY A 64 -2.42 12.59 10.14
N MET A 65 -1.41 13.47 10.09
CA MET A 65 -0.52 13.74 11.23
C MET A 65 -1.15 14.59 12.32
N ALA A 66 -2.06 15.51 11.96
CA ALA A 66 -2.70 16.42 12.91
C ALA A 66 -3.42 15.67 14.06
N TYR A 67 -3.85 14.44 13.80
CA TYR A 67 -4.54 13.58 14.76
C TYR A 67 -3.63 12.51 15.38
N LEU A 68 -2.31 12.66 15.31
CA LEU A 68 -1.32 11.76 15.92
C LEU A 68 -0.51 12.49 16.98
N ALA A 69 -0.36 11.86 18.14
CA ALA A 69 0.45 12.36 19.25
C ALA A 69 1.57 11.37 19.59
N ASP A 70 2.71 11.90 20.01
CA ASP A 70 3.79 11.14 20.65
C ASP A 70 3.61 11.23 22.17
N GLU A 71 3.35 10.10 22.82
CA GLU A 71 3.34 9.98 24.28
C GLU A 71 4.45 9.01 24.70
N ASN A 72 5.52 9.56 25.29
CA ASN A 72 6.66 8.78 25.79
C ASN A 72 7.30 7.84 24.74
N GLY A 73 7.36 8.26 23.47
CA GLY A 73 7.90 7.46 22.37
C GLY A 73 6.89 6.48 21.76
N SER A 74 5.62 6.53 22.17
CA SER A 74 4.52 5.75 21.59
C SER A 74 3.67 6.64 20.70
N LEU A 75 3.54 6.27 19.43
CA LEU A 75 2.60 6.94 18.54
C LEU A 75 1.18 6.51 18.90
N ARG A 76 0.29 7.48 19.14
CA ARG A 76 -1.12 7.24 19.45
C ARG A 76 -2.01 8.23 18.72
N LEU A 77 -3.31 7.93 18.67
CA LEU A 77 -4.31 8.87 18.18
C LEU A 77 -4.52 10.01 19.18
N ASP A 78 -4.55 11.24 18.69
CA ASP A 78 -4.82 12.42 19.51
C ASP A 78 -6.30 12.52 19.90
N GLY A 79 -6.59 13.10 21.05
CA GLY A 79 -7.96 13.28 21.56
C GLY A 79 -8.86 14.09 20.64
N SER A 80 -8.29 15.01 19.84
CA SER A 80 -9.03 15.80 18.84
C SER A 80 -9.65 14.93 17.75
N HIS A 81 -9.13 13.73 17.48
CA HIS A 81 -9.74 12.79 16.53
C HIS A 81 -11.16 12.40 16.97
N ALA A 82 -11.45 12.39 18.28
CA ALA A 82 -12.80 12.08 18.77
C ALA A 82 -13.84 13.14 18.39
N ALA A 83 -13.42 14.38 18.13
CA ALA A 83 -14.30 15.49 17.75
C ALA A 83 -14.70 15.48 16.27
N LEU A 84 -13.98 14.74 15.42
CA LEU A 84 -14.30 14.59 13.99
C LEU A 84 -15.66 13.95 13.76
N ASP A 85 -16.34 14.33 12.68
CA ASP A 85 -17.55 13.61 12.26
C ASP A 85 -17.21 12.22 11.69
N GLY A 86 -18.23 11.37 11.52
CA GLY A 86 -18.02 9.98 11.08
C GLY A 86 -17.33 9.84 9.72
N SER A 87 -17.60 10.75 8.79
CA SER A 87 -17.01 10.76 7.45
C SER A 87 -15.54 11.17 7.51
N GLU A 88 -15.23 12.21 8.28
CA GLU A 88 -13.86 12.67 8.51
C GLU A 88 -13.02 11.61 9.21
N LYS A 89 -13.54 11.00 10.29
CA LYS A 89 -12.90 9.87 10.97
C LYS A 89 -12.59 8.74 10.01
N GLY A 90 -13.55 8.39 9.15
CA GLY A 90 -13.38 7.35 8.15
C GLY A 90 -12.27 7.68 7.14
N ALA A 91 -12.27 8.90 6.59
CA ALA A 91 -11.26 9.34 5.62
C ALA A 91 -9.85 9.39 6.23
N VAL A 92 -9.72 9.97 7.43
CA VAL A 92 -8.43 10.07 8.15
C VAL A 92 -7.91 8.69 8.53
N SER A 93 -8.76 7.82 9.09
CA SER A 93 -8.36 6.46 9.49
C SER A 93 -7.94 5.62 8.29
N TYR A 94 -8.68 5.71 7.18
CA TYR A 94 -8.33 5.03 5.95
C TYR A 94 -6.95 5.48 5.45
N TRP A 95 -6.71 6.79 5.41
CA TRP A 95 -5.43 7.34 4.98
C TRP A 95 -4.28 6.93 5.90
N GLN A 96 -4.45 7.07 7.22
CA GLN A 96 -3.45 6.64 8.21
C GLN A 96 -3.14 5.15 8.08
N GLY A 97 -4.16 4.31 7.86
CA GLY A 97 -3.99 2.87 7.62
C GLY A 97 -3.14 2.57 6.39
N MET A 98 -3.34 3.28 5.28
CA MET A 98 -2.51 3.13 4.08
C MET A 98 -1.07 3.59 4.32
N VAL A 99 -0.87 4.72 5.01
CA VAL A 99 0.47 5.25 5.31
C VAL A 99 1.24 4.28 6.21
N LEU A 100 0.62 3.79 7.28
CA LEU A 100 1.22 2.81 8.17
C LEU A 100 1.51 1.50 7.45
N ALA A 101 0.61 1.03 6.58
CA ALA A 101 0.86 -0.15 5.77
C ALA A 101 2.07 0.02 4.85
N LYS A 102 2.25 1.19 4.24
CA LYS A 102 3.46 1.50 3.45
C LYS A 102 4.73 1.46 4.30
N ILE A 103 4.71 2.06 5.48
CA ILE A 103 5.87 2.08 6.37
C ILE A 103 6.20 0.65 6.80
N VAL A 104 5.21 -0.11 7.26
CA VAL A 104 5.40 -1.48 7.71
C VAL A 104 5.87 -2.39 6.57
N ALA A 105 5.34 -2.23 5.36
CA ALA A 105 5.80 -2.97 4.19
C ALA A 105 7.30 -2.72 3.90
N ALA A 106 7.75 -1.46 3.99
CA ALA A 106 9.15 -1.10 3.80
C ALA A 106 10.06 -1.65 4.90
N GLU A 107 9.64 -1.55 6.16
CA GLU A 107 10.49 -1.87 7.32
C GLU A 107 10.52 -3.37 7.65
N ILE A 108 9.43 -4.10 7.40
CA ILE A 108 9.31 -5.52 7.74
C ILE A 108 9.57 -6.41 6.52
N LEU A 109 9.11 -6.01 5.33
CA LEU A 109 9.16 -6.85 4.13
C LEU A 109 10.12 -6.31 3.06
N GLY A 110 10.77 -5.17 3.28
CA GLY A 110 11.67 -4.56 2.29
C GLY A 110 10.94 -3.95 1.08
N VAL A 111 9.62 -3.80 1.14
CA VAL A 111 8.79 -3.28 0.04
C VAL A 111 8.68 -1.76 0.15
N ARG A 112 9.64 -1.04 -0.44
CA ARG A 112 9.76 0.42 -0.32
C ARG A 112 8.65 1.18 -1.04
N TRP A 113 8.12 0.56 -2.10
CA TRP A 113 7.13 1.16 -2.98
C TRP A 113 5.88 0.32 -2.98
N LEU A 114 4.78 0.95 -2.57
CA LEU A 114 3.49 0.31 -2.40
C LEU A 114 2.45 1.18 -3.09
N GLN A 115 1.82 0.62 -4.12
CA GLN A 115 0.89 1.34 -4.98
C GLN A 115 -0.52 0.83 -4.86
N HIS A 116 -1.49 1.74 -4.97
CA HIS A 116 -2.90 1.40 -4.98
C HIS A 116 -3.28 0.71 -6.30
N ALA A 117 -3.72 -0.53 -6.21
CA ALA A 117 -4.02 -1.36 -7.38
C ALA A 117 -5.14 -0.75 -8.24
N ASP A 118 -6.17 -0.13 -7.64
CA ASP A 118 -7.23 0.52 -8.44
C ASP A 118 -6.71 1.75 -9.21
N ALA A 119 -5.70 2.44 -8.68
CA ALA A 119 -5.09 3.55 -9.38
C ALA A 119 -4.27 3.06 -10.59
N MET A 120 -3.57 1.93 -10.43
CA MET A 120 -2.88 1.26 -11.55
C MET A 120 -3.87 0.81 -12.62
N GLU A 121 -4.99 0.20 -12.22
CA GLU A 121 -6.02 -0.27 -13.16
C GLU A 121 -6.63 0.89 -13.95
N ARG A 122 -6.93 2.02 -13.27
CA ARG A 122 -7.46 3.22 -13.93
C ARG A 122 -6.49 3.84 -14.95
N ARG A 123 -5.18 3.71 -14.75
CA ARG A 123 -4.16 4.21 -15.69
C ARG A 123 -3.81 3.21 -16.79
N GLY A 124 -4.32 1.98 -16.72
CA GLY A 124 -3.96 0.90 -17.62
C GLY A 124 -2.64 0.19 -17.28
N ASP A 125 -2.04 0.51 -16.12
CA ASP A 125 -0.81 -0.13 -15.63
C ASP A 125 -1.06 -1.54 -15.08
N LEU A 126 -2.30 -1.84 -14.69
CA LEU A 126 -2.73 -3.12 -14.14
C LEU A 126 -4.01 -3.60 -14.85
N ILE A 127 -4.03 -4.85 -15.27
CA ILE A 127 -5.21 -5.56 -15.74
C ILE A 127 -5.47 -6.71 -14.77
N ARG A 128 -6.65 -6.75 -14.17
CA ARG A 128 -7.09 -7.87 -13.32
C ARG A 128 -8.00 -8.80 -14.12
N ARG A 129 -7.72 -10.08 -14.10
CA ARG A 129 -8.50 -11.13 -14.76
C ARG A 129 -8.95 -12.16 -13.71
N PRO A 130 -10.12 -12.79 -13.88
CA PRO A 130 -10.46 -13.95 -13.06
C PRO A 130 -9.43 -15.06 -13.27
N ALA A 131 -8.91 -15.61 -12.18
CA ALA A 131 -7.95 -16.71 -12.25
C ALA A 131 -8.58 -17.95 -12.90
N ARG A 132 -7.80 -18.72 -13.67
CA ARG A 132 -8.26 -20.00 -14.24
C ARG A 132 -8.48 -21.02 -13.12
N GLN A 133 -9.72 -21.15 -12.67
CA GLN A 133 -10.05 -22.05 -11.57
C GLN A 133 -10.43 -23.47 -12.04
N PRO A 134 -10.02 -24.52 -11.30
CA PRO A 134 -10.59 -25.86 -11.44
C PRO A 134 -12.11 -25.82 -11.23
N ARG A 135 -12.87 -26.64 -11.97
CA ARG A 135 -14.36 -26.65 -11.98
C ARG A 135 -15.01 -26.67 -10.58
N ARG A 136 -14.36 -27.26 -9.58
CA ARG A 136 -14.80 -27.29 -8.17
C ARG A 136 -14.77 -25.93 -7.45
N ARG A 137 -13.85 -25.02 -7.78
CA ARG A 137 -13.75 -23.68 -7.17
C ARG A 137 -14.55 -22.62 -7.93
N ALA A 138 -14.78 -22.82 -9.24
CA ALA A 138 -15.57 -21.94 -10.08
C ALA A 138 -17.01 -21.70 -9.56
N HIS A 139 -17.62 -22.70 -8.90
CA HIS A 139 -18.96 -22.54 -8.30
C HIS A 139 -18.97 -21.62 -7.06
N LYS A 140 -17.83 -21.45 -6.37
CA LYS A 140 -17.66 -20.46 -5.28
C LYS A 140 -17.29 -19.06 -5.80
N ALA A 141 -16.78 -18.97 -7.03
CA ALA A 141 -16.42 -17.70 -7.67
C ALA A 141 -17.62 -17.00 -8.32
N LYS A 142 -18.62 -17.76 -8.81
CA LYS A 142 -19.90 -17.21 -9.30
C LYS A 142 -20.67 -16.54 -8.15
N GLY A 143 -20.45 -15.25 -7.95
CA GLY A 143 -21.15 -14.42 -6.95
C GLY A 143 -20.25 -13.64 -6.00
N LYS A 144 -18.92 -13.86 -5.99
CA LYS A 144 -18.00 -12.97 -5.27
C LYS A 144 -17.89 -11.65 -6.04
N LYS A 145 -18.59 -10.63 -5.54
CA LYS A 145 -18.61 -9.25 -6.08
C LYS A 145 -17.18 -8.72 -6.29
N ARG A 146 -17.02 -7.83 -7.28
CA ARG A 146 -15.83 -6.98 -7.54
C ARG A 146 -15.33 -6.17 -6.32
N GLY A 147 -16.04 -6.19 -5.17
CA GLY A 147 -15.73 -5.41 -3.96
C GLY A 147 -14.89 -6.14 -2.90
N LYS A 148 -14.36 -7.33 -3.20
CA LYS A 148 -13.39 -8.03 -2.33
C LYS A 148 -12.09 -8.18 -3.11
N ARG A 149 -11.27 -7.13 -3.16
CA ARG A 149 -10.00 -7.11 -3.89
C ARG A 149 -8.94 -6.51 -2.99
N ALA A 150 -7.69 -6.90 -3.22
CA ALA A 150 -6.57 -6.28 -2.53
C ALA A 150 -6.40 -4.81 -2.95
N ASP A 151 -6.09 -3.97 -1.97
CA ASP A 151 -5.93 -2.53 -2.12
C ASP A 151 -4.61 -2.17 -2.81
N MET A 152 -3.51 -2.87 -2.49
CA MET A 152 -2.15 -2.44 -2.85
C MET A 152 -1.22 -3.57 -3.27
N VAL A 153 -0.18 -3.19 -4.04
CA VAL A 153 0.88 -4.08 -4.51
C VAL A 153 2.22 -3.35 -4.61
N GLY A 154 3.30 -4.07 -4.35
CA GLY A 154 4.67 -3.56 -4.43
C GLY A 154 5.67 -4.69 -4.69
N LYS A 155 6.90 -4.33 -5.05
CA LYS A 155 8.03 -5.26 -5.14
C LYS A 155 9.02 -5.02 -4.00
N ASP A 156 9.62 -6.10 -3.53
CA ASP A 156 10.82 -6.02 -2.70
C ASP A 156 12.09 -5.75 -3.54
N ASP A 157 13.23 -5.63 -2.86
CA ASP A 157 14.53 -5.39 -3.52
C ASP A 157 15.02 -6.62 -4.34
N GLN A 158 14.33 -7.77 -4.27
CA GLN A 158 14.62 -9.01 -5.01
C GLN A 158 13.63 -9.25 -6.17
N ASP A 159 12.86 -8.24 -6.56
CA ASP A 159 11.80 -8.32 -7.58
C ASP A 159 10.61 -9.23 -7.20
N GLY A 160 10.50 -9.65 -5.94
CA GLY A 160 9.39 -10.41 -5.40
C GLY A 160 8.13 -9.56 -5.21
N TRP A 161 6.99 -10.04 -5.70
CA TRP A 161 5.71 -9.32 -5.57
C TRP A 161 5.09 -9.51 -4.20
N HIS A 162 4.63 -8.42 -3.59
CA HIS A 162 3.88 -8.43 -2.34
C HIS A 162 2.55 -7.72 -2.51
N VAL A 163 1.49 -8.33 -1.99
CA VAL A 163 0.14 -7.79 -2.00
C VAL A 163 -0.26 -7.38 -0.59
N PHE A 164 -0.92 -6.23 -0.48
CA PHE A 164 -1.38 -5.70 0.80
C PHE A 164 -2.84 -5.25 0.73
N GLU A 165 -3.62 -5.63 1.75
CA GLU A 165 -4.91 -5.00 2.05
C GLU A 165 -4.75 -4.08 3.27
N ALA A 166 -4.86 -2.76 3.10
CA ALA A 166 -4.68 -1.82 4.21
C ALA A 166 -6.02 -1.37 4.79
N LYS A 167 -6.17 -1.51 6.11
CA LYS A 167 -7.34 -1.01 6.84
C LYS A 167 -6.91 -0.29 8.10
N GLY A 168 -7.23 1.00 8.20
CA GLY A 168 -7.12 1.74 9.45
C GLY A 168 -8.48 1.87 10.11
N PHE A 169 -8.56 1.58 11.40
CA PHE A 169 -9.76 1.88 12.17
C PHE A 169 -9.41 2.69 13.40
N SER A 170 -10.22 3.70 13.71
CA SER A 170 -10.16 4.50 14.95
C SER A 170 -10.99 3.90 16.09
N SER A 171 -11.57 2.73 15.88
CA SER A 171 -12.36 1.96 16.85
C SER A 171 -12.31 0.48 16.50
N HIS A 172 -12.55 -0.41 17.47
CA HIS A 172 -12.47 -1.85 17.25
C HIS A 172 -13.45 -2.35 16.16
N PRO A 173 -12.97 -2.89 15.02
CA PRO A 173 -13.80 -3.14 13.84
C PRO A 173 -14.51 -4.51 13.85
N GLY A 174 -14.32 -5.29 14.93
CA GLY A 174 -14.91 -6.61 15.13
C GLY A 174 -14.34 -7.69 14.21
N LYS A 175 -14.58 -8.97 14.55
CA LYS A 175 -13.95 -10.13 13.86
C LYS A 175 -14.25 -10.21 12.36
N LYS A 176 -15.40 -9.68 11.91
CA LYS A 176 -15.79 -9.69 10.50
C LYS A 176 -14.84 -8.85 9.65
N ALA A 177 -14.48 -7.65 10.11
CA ALA A 177 -13.58 -6.77 9.36
C ALA A 177 -12.19 -7.39 9.17
N PHE A 178 -11.65 -8.03 10.23
CA PHE A 178 -10.40 -8.78 10.15
C PHE A 178 -10.46 -9.89 9.10
N ARG A 179 -11.52 -10.70 9.12
CA ARG A 179 -11.71 -11.78 8.14
C ARG A 179 -11.85 -11.23 6.71
N ASP A 180 -12.63 -10.17 6.54
CA ASP A 180 -12.84 -9.57 5.22
C ASP A 180 -11.52 -9.03 4.64
N ALA A 181 -10.67 -8.41 5.46
CA ALA A 181 -9.35 -7.93 5.05
C ALA A 181 -8.41 -9.08 4.62
N LYS A 182 -8.39 -10.19 5.37
CA LYS A 182 -7.65 -11.40 4.97
C LYS A 182 -8.16 -11.98 3.66
N GLU A 183 -9.48 -12.08 3.53
CA GLU A 183 -10.11 -12.57 2.31
C GLU A 183 -9.73 -11.70 1.12
N GLN A 184 -9.69 -10.37 1.28
CA GLN A 184 -9.31 -9.40 0.25
C GLN A 184 -7.83 -9.52 -0.15
N ALA A 185 -6.92 -9.59 0.83
CA ALA A 185 -5.49 -9.74 0.59
C ALA A 185 -5.19 -11.01 -0.20
N GLY A 186 -5.77 -12.14 0.21
CA GLY A 186 -5.57 -13.44 -0.43
C GLY A 186 -6.30 -13.63 -1.77
N MET A 187 -6.89 -12.61 -2.38
CA MET A 187 -7.60 -12.78 -3.67
C MET A 187 -6.67 -12.96 -4.86
N VAL A 188 -5.45 -12.45 -4.78
CA VAL A 188 -4.49 -12.45 -5.87
C VAL A 188 -3.81 -13.83 -5.95
N GLU A 189 -3.97 -14.51 -7.07
CA GLU A 189 -3.33 -15.81 -7.36
C GLU A 189 -1.96 -15.61 -7.99
N THR A 190 -1.89 -14.79 -9.05
CA THR A 190 -0.65 -14.48 -9.75
C THR A 190 -0.54 -13.00 -10.10
N ILE A 191 0.69 -12.51 -10.17
CA ILE A 191 1.07 -11.24 -10.78
C ILE A 191 2.17 -11.55 -11.79
N GLU A 192 2.01 -11.17 -13.06
CA GLU A 192 2.95 -11.55 -14.13
C GLU A 192 3.18 -13.06 -14.30
N ASN A 193 2.16 -13.87 -13.96
CA ASN A 193 2.21 -15.35 -13.90
C ASN A 193 3.02 -15.93 -12.74
N ASP A 194 3.63 -15.09 -11.90
CA ASP A 194 4.31 -15.51 -10.68
C ASP A 194 3.38 -15.40 -9.47
N LYS A 195 3.56 -16.28 -8.49
CA LYS A 195 2.84 -16.16 -7.22
C LYS A 195 3.41 -14.98 -6.41
N PRO A 196 2.57 -14.16 -5.77
CA PRO A 196 3.05 -13.21 -4.78
C PRO A 196 3.81 -13.93 -3.67
N MET A 197 4.89 -13.32 -3.21
CA MET A 197 5.69 -13.77 -2.08
C MET A 197 4.86 -13.73 -0.79
N THR A 198 4.02 -12.70 -0.63
CA THR A 198 3.06 -12.57 0.46
C THR A 198 1.76 -11.91 -0.02
N THR A 199 0.66 -12.21 0.67
CA THR A 199 -0.68 -11.62 0.47
C THR A 199 -1.23 -11.10 1.79
N SER A 200 -0.69 -9.98 2.28
CA SER A 200 -0.84 -9.55 3.67
C SER A 200 -2.04 -8.64 3.92
N ALA A 201 -2.88 -9.00 4.90
CA ALA A 201 -3.83 -8.08 5.50
C ALA A 201 -3.12 -7.21 6.56
N CYS A 202 -3.05 -5.91 6.32
CA CYS A 202 -2.39 -4.93 7.18
C CYS A 202 -3.43 -4.04 7.87
N ILE A 203 -3.67 -4.29 9.15
CA ILE A 203 -4.73 -3.67 9.94
C ILE A 203 -4.12 -2.75 10.99
N SER A 204 -4.30 -1.45 10.82
CA SER A 204 -3.87 -0.43 11.78
C SER A 204 -4.97 -0.19 12.83
N CYS A 205 -4.68 -0.62 14.05
CA CYS A 205 -5.50 -0.44 15.24
C CYS A 205 -5.24 0.92 15.88
N LEU A 206 -5.75 2.00 15.28
CA LEU A 206 -5.43 3.37 15.68
C LEU A 206 -5.94 3.74 17.08
N TRP A 207 -6.95 3.03 17.58
CA TRP A 207 -7.51 3.22 18.93
C TRP A 207 -6.64 2.66 20.06
N LYS A 208 -5.57 1.92 19.74
CA LYS A 208 -4.63 1.41 20.75
C LYS A 208 -3.54 2.46 21.03
N SER A 209 -2.97 2.40 22.24
CA SER A 209 -1.81 3.19 22.65
C SER A 209 -0.74 2.25 23.21
N PRO A 210 0.44 2.11 22.56
CA PRO A 210 0.77 2.61 21.23
C PRO A 210 -0.18 2.06 20.15
N ILE A 211 -0.23 2.72 19.00
CA ILE A 211 -0.88 2.18 17.79
C ILE A 211 -0.29 0.80 17.51
N GLU A 212 -1.16 -0.15 17.26
CA GLU A 212 -0.79 -1.51 16.87
C GLU A 212 -1.13 -1.72 15.40
N VAL A 213 -0.19 -2.27 14.63
CA VAL A 213 -0.42 -2.71 13.26
C VAL A 213 -0.34 -4.23 13.23
N ILE A 214 -1.43 -4.89 12.85
CA ILE A 214 -1.45 -6.33 12.64
C ILE A 214 -1.17 -6.61 11.17
N VAL A 215 -0.12 -7.39 10.90
CA VAL A 215 0.19 -7.88 9.56
C VAL A 215 -0.05 -9.38 9.55
N ASP A 216 -1.10 -9.79 8.86
CA ASP A 216 -1.49 -11.19 8.77
C ASP A 216 -1.30 -11.64 7.33
N ASP A 217 -0.50 -12.67 7.09
CA ASP A 217 -0.33 -13.27 5.77
C ASP A 217 -1.25 -14.49 5.63
N PRO A 218 -2.52 -14.34 5.22
CA PRO A 218 -3.40 -15.47 5.01
C PRO A 218 -2.92 -16.33 3.83
N PRO A 219 -3.25 -17.63 3.84
CA PRO A 219 -3.10 -18.46 2.65
C PRO A 219 -3.83 -17.86 1.45
N ALA A 220 -3.15 -17.82 0.30
CA ALA A 220 -3.73 -17.33 -0.94
C ALA A 220 -5.01 -18.14 -1.30
N SER A 221 -6.09 -17.41 -1.55
CA SER A 221 -7.39 -17.96 -1.89
C SER A 221 -7.59 -18.08 -3.41
N GLY A 222 -6.93 -17.23 -4.19
CA GLY A 222 -6.59 -17.50 -5.58
C GLY A 222 -7.68 -17.24 -6.61
N PHE A 223 -8.20 -16.02 -6.68
CA PHE A 223 -9.34 -15.68 -7.53
C PHE A 223 -9.03 -14.67 -8.64
N GLU A 224 -7.92 -13.93 -8.58
CA GLU A 224 -7.52 -12.95 -9.58
C GLU A 224 -6.09 -13.17 -10.08
N ASP A 225 -5.91 -13.14 -11.39
CA ASP A 225 -4.60 -13.04 -12.06
C ASP A 225 -4.39 -11.58 -12.48
N TRP A 226 -3.24 -11.03 -12.13
CA TRP A 226 -2.88 -9.65 -12.40
C TRP A 226 -1.80 -9.61 -13.49
N THR A 227 -2.01 -8.77 -14.48
CA THR A 227 -1.03 -8.50 -15.54
C THR A 227 -0.75 -7.00 -15.53
N MET A 228 0.50 -6.63 -15.69
CA MET A 228 1.04 -5.29 -15.75
C MET A 228 1.49 -5.06 -17.20
N PRO A 229 0.55 -4.87 -18.15
CA PRO A 229 0.81 -4.89 -19.59
C PRO A 229 1.68 -3.73 -20.07
N ASN A 230 1.67 -2.64 -19.32
CA ASN A 230 2.43 -1.46 -19.64
C ASN A 230 3.82 -1.62 -19.05
N GLU A 231 4.83 -1.47 -19.90
CA GLU A 231 6.13 -0.89 -19.52
C GLU A 231 5.96 0.53 -18.91
N GLY A 232 4.76 0.99 -18.55
CA GLY A 232 4.49 2.15 -17.71
C GLY A 232 5.25 2.12 -16.40
N PHE A 233 5.59 0.92 -15.91
CA PHE A 233 6.59 0.73 -14.84
C PHE A 233 7.95 1.38 -15.18
N TRP A 234 8.41 1.27 -16.44
CA TRP A 234 9.66 1.83 -16.96
C TRP A 234 9.49 3.23 -17.56
N ASN A 235 8.41 3.49 -18.28
CA ASN A 235 8.11 4.79 -18.89
C ASN A 235 7.76 5.87 -17.85
N SER A 236 7.21 5.53 -16.68
CA SER A 236 7.03 6.51 -15.61
C SER A 236 8.35 6.82 -14.88
N TYR A 237 9.28 5.85 -14.86
CA TYR A 237 10.59 5.96 -14.21
C TYR A 237 11.64 6.67 -15.06
N TYR A 238 11.83 6.20 -16.30
CA TYR A 238 12.76 6.78 -17.25
C TYR A 238 12.11 7.87 -18.09
N GLY A 239 10.78 8.00 -18.13
CA GLY A 239 10.10 8.99 -18.98
C GLY A 239 10.64 10.40 -18.83
N PRO A 240 10.77 10.96 -17.60
CA PRO A 240 11.33 12.29 -17.42
C PRO A 240 12.80 12.40 -17.87
N ILE A 241 13.61 11.36 -17.65
CA ILE A 241 15.02 11.34 -18.05
C ILE A 241 15.15 11.20 -19.57
N ALA A 242 14.40 10.29 -20.18
CA ALA A 242 14.35 10.07 -21.63
C ALA A 242 13.77 11.28 -22.37
N GLU A 243 12.80 11.98 -21.79
CA GLU A 243 12.27 13.23 -22.33
C GLU A 243 13.29 14.37 -22.22
N HIS A 244 14.07 14.42 -21.14
CA HIS A 244 15.18 15.36 -20.98
C HIS A 244 16.34 15.10 -21.95
N ILE A 245 16.69 13.82 -22.18
CA ILE A 245 17.70 13.41 -23.17
C ILE A 245 17.22 13.76 -24.59
N ARG A 246 15.98 13.41 -24.95
CA ARG A 246 15.42 13.80 -26.26
C ARG A 246 15.40 15.32 -26.46
N LYS A 247 15.04 16.09 -25.45
CA LYS A 247 15.02 17.56 -25.54
C LYS A 247 16.42 18.18 -25.62
N SER A 248 17.46 17.49 -25.15
CA SER A 248 18.85 17.97 -25.23
C SER A 248 19.52 17.62 -26.56
N GLU A 249 19.11 16.55 -27.23
CA GLU A 249 19.59 16.22 -28.59
C GLU A 249 19.09 17.22 -29.66
N PHE A 250 17.91 17.83 -29.49
CA PHE A 250 17.39 18.84 -30.43
C PHE A 250 18.03 20.23 -30.31
N VAL A 251 18.84 20.49 -29.28
CA VAL A 251 19.51 21.80 -29.10
C VAL A 251 20.88 21.85 -29.82
N GLU A 252 21.46 20.70 -30.18
CA GLU A 252 22.76 20.67 -30.86
C GLU A 252 22.69 20.85 -32.39
N GLU A 253 21.54 20.64 -33.03
CA GLU A 253 21.41 20.81 -34.49
C GLU A 253 21.07 22.24 -34.95
N ASP A 254 20.43 23.06 -34.11
CA ASP A 254 20.05 24.45 -34.46
C ASP A 254 21.11 25.50 -34.08
N GLY A 255 22.26 25.07 -33.52
CA GLY A 255 23.34 25.95 -33.04
C GLY A 255 24.58 26.04 -33.96
N ARG A 256 24.54 25.44 -35.15
CA ARG A 256 25.61 25.58 -36.16
C ARG A 256 25.06 26.17 -37.46
N MET A 257 24.83 27.47 -37.44
CA MET A 257 24.96 28.32 -38.63
C MET A 257 25.49 29.70 -38.24
#